data_AF-A0A2D6XIR5-F1
#
_entry.id   AF-A0A2D6XIR5-F1
#
_cell.length_a   1.000
_cell.length_b   1.000
_cell.length_c   1.000
_cell.angle_alpha   90.00
_cell.angle_beta   90.00
_cell.angle_gamma   90.00
#
_symmetry.space_group_name_H-M   'P 1'
#
loop_
_entity.id
_entity.type
_entity.pdbx_description
1 polymer ?
#
loop_
_entity_poly.entity_id
_entity_poly.type
_entity_poly.pdbx_seq_one_letter_code
_entity_poly.pdbx_strand_id
1 'polypeptide(L)'
;MIHVLNEAGGSDKVNLIKYEGNPTDKQKAKMKRPTPLITIDWDSIIPDPPSNTSHDTKEDLEQVERLSRSVSYEEFDFIMLVDDDTANLFKGYAKKVGLDYPTELIDSVIDNIDTVLLNLKYKFRRARPFQVAPHLGYVISVIQTDTHQTPAYPSGHQGQGAIIAEVLSSLYPEHKAQWDEFTNLVGKARVMQGVHYPSDNEVSITLAKTLWENMKDNLDDKWTDLIKE
;
A
#
# COMPACT_ATOMS: atom_id res chain seq x y z
N MET A 1 47.63 12.30 -2.09
CA MET A 1 47.30 10.95 -1.55
C MET A 1 46.03 11.14 -0.73
N ILE A 2 44.86 10.96 -1.35
CA ILE A 2 43.57 11.14 -0.67
C ILE A 2 43.22 9.80 -0.04
N HIS A 3 43.30 9.71 1.28
CA HIS A 3 42.73 8.60 2.02
C HIS A 3 41.21 8.77 2.01
N VAL A 4 40.54 8.08 1.08
CA VAL A 4 39.12 7.77 1.26
C VAL A 4 39.09 6.62 2.26
N LEU A 5 38.85 6.96 3.53
CA LEU A 5 38.45 5.99 4.53
C LEU A 5 37.07 5.47 4.10
N ASN A 6 37.05 4.29 3.50
CA ASN A 6 35.84 3.53 3.28
C ASN A 6 35.41 3.02 4.67
N GLU A 7 34.65 3.85 5.40
CA GLU A 7 34.15 3.47 6.72
C GLU A 7 33.12 2.34 6.55
N ALA A 8 33.49 1.15 6.99
CA ALA A 8 32.59 0.02 7.21
C ALA A 8 31.44 0.31 8.21
N GLY A 9 31.34 1.54 8.74
CA GLY A 9 30.23 2.04 9.56
C GLY A 9 29.11 2.76 8.78
N GLY A 10 29.22 2.87 7.45
CA GLY A 10 28.20 3.53 6.61
C GLY A 10 26.89 2.74 6.48
N SER A 11 26.97 1.41 6.25
CA SER A 11 25.78 0.56 6.05
C SER A 11 24.93 0.41 7.30
N ASP A 12 25.57 0.24 8.46
CA ASP A 12 24.88 0.01 9.73
C ASP A 12 24.08 1.25 10.14
N LYS A 13 24.61 2.45 9.91
CA LYS A 13 23.89 3.71 10.15
C LYS A 13 22.66 3.84 9.23
N VAL A 14 22.76 3.44 7.97
CA VAL A 14 21.63 3.49 7.03
C VAL A 14 20.53 2.50 7.44
N ASN A 15 20.87 1.31 7.92
CA ASN A 15 19.89 0.33 8.41
C ASN A 15 19.14 0.77 9.67
N LEU A 16 19.66 1.75 10.42
CA LEU A 16 18.99 2.34 11.58
C LEU A 16 17.94 3.39 11.21
N ILE A 17 17.90 3.87 9.96
CA ILE A 17 16.92 4.85 9.50
C ILE A 17 15.52 4.23 9.55
N LYS A 18 14.62 4.87 10.28
CA LYS A 18 13.21 4.52 10.42
C LYS A 18 12.34 5.72 10.08
N TYR A 19 11.06 5.48 9.85
CA TYR A 19 10.09 6.56 9.66
C TYR A 19 10.09 7.50 10.87
N GLU A 20 10.29 8.78 10.59
CA GLU A 20 10.20 9.87 11.55
C GLU A 20 8.73 10.27 11.75
N GLY A 21 8.21 10.11 12.96
CA GLY A 21 6.83 10.49 13.27
C GLY A 21 6.12 9.48 14.16
N ASN A 22 5.24 10.00 15.02
CA ASN A 22 4.40 9.20 15.91
C ASN A 22 2.95 9.24 15.44
N PRO A 23 2.15 8.21 15.74
CA PRO A 23 0.75 8.22 15.38
C PRO A 23 0.04 9.42 16.02
N THR A 24 -0.74 10.15 15.23
CA THR A 24 -1.65 11.19 15.73
C THR A 24 -2.75 10.56 16.58
N ASP A 25 -3.48 11.35 17.37
CA ASP A 25 -4.56 10.80 18.19
C ASP A 25 -5.69 10.19 17.34
N LYS A 26 -5.97 10.75 16.16
CA LYS A 26 -6.87 10.15 15.17
C LYS A 26 -6.35 8.78 14.69
N GLN A 27 -5.06 8.67 14.41
CA GLN A 27 -4.44 7.41 14.00
C GLN A 27 -4.44 6.37 15.13
N LYS A 28 -4.12 6.77 16.38
CA LYS A 28 -4.22 5.89 17.56
C LYS A 28 -5.65 5.39 17.78
N ALA A 29 -6.65 6.25 17.58
CA ALA A 29 -8.05 5.85 17.66
C ALA A 29 -8.40 4.82 16.56
N LYS A 30 -7.93 5.04 15.33
CA LYS A 30 -8.11 4.12 14.20
C LYS A 30 -7.45 2.76 14.46
N MET A 31 -6.23 2.74 14.99
CA MET A 31 -5.51 1.51 15.36
C MET A 31 -6.23 0.67 16.43
N LYS A 32 -7.13 1.26 17.22
CA LYS A 32 -7.90 0.58 18.27
C LYS A 32 -9.32 0.17 17.85
N ARG A 33 -9.73 0.47 16.61
CA ARG A 33 -11.06 0.11 16.13
C ARG A 33 -11.19 -1.42 16.10
N PRO A 34 -12.38 -1.96 16.43
CA PRO A 34 -12.62 -3.39 16.25
C PRO A 34 -12.58 -3.75 14.77
N THR A 35 -12.05 -4.94 14.47
CA THR A 35 -12.02 -5.51 13.12
C THR A 35 -12.87 -6.79 13.09
N PRO A 36 -14.22 -6.68 13.17
CA PRO A 36 -15.09 -7.84 13.34
C PRO A 36 -15.04 -8.85 12.19
N LEU A 37 -14.61 -8.42 10.99
CA LEU A 37 -14.47 -9.32 9.84
C LEU A 37 -13.14 -10.11 9.87
N ILE A 38 -12.17 -9.70 10.69
CA ILE A 38 -10.85 -10.31 10.76
C ILE A 38 -10.74 -11.15 12.03
N THR A 39 -10.67 -12.46 11.87
CA THR A 39 -10.62 -13.43 12.98
C THR A 39 -9.29 -14.18 13.07
N ILE A 40 -8.36 -13.94 12.13
CA ILE A 40 -7.01 -14.50 12.13
C ILE A 40 -5.98 -13.55 12.75
N ASP A 41 -4.84 -14.11 13.19
CA ASP A 41 -3.69 -13.32 13.59
C ASP A 41 -3.05 -12.64 12.38
N TRP A 42 -3.33 -11.35 12.20
CA TRP A 42 -2.79 -10.57 11.10
C TRP A 42 -1.38 -10.05 11.35
N ASP A 43 -0.87 -10.11 12.59
CA ASP A 43 0.43 -9.55 12.95
C ASP A 43 1.61 -10.35 12.34
N SER A 44 1.34 -11.59 11.95
CA SER A 44 2.29 -12.56 11.40
C SER A 44 2.07 -12.90 9.92
N ILE A 45 1.06 -12.34 9.25
CA ILE A 45 0.76 -12.63 7.84
C ILE A 45 1.89 -12.20 6.91
N ILE A 46 2.49 -11.04 7.19
CA ILE A 46 3.51 -10.44 6.32
C ILE A 46 4.89 -10.48 6.96
N PRO A 47 5.96 -10.65 6.17
CA PRO A 47 7.32 -10.68 6.70
C PRO A 47 7.75 -9.27 7.17
N ASP A 48 8.85 -9.21 7.91
CA ASP A 48 9.55 -7.95 8.16
C ASP A 48 9.95 -7.29 6.82
N PRO A 49 9.95 -5.95 6.73
CA PRO A 49 10.40 -5.28 5.52
C PRO A 49 11.90 -5.53 5.27
N PRO A 50 12.34 -5.53 4.00
CA PRO A 50 13.76 -5.59 3.66
C PRO A 50 14.56 -4.49 4.38
N SER A 51 15.79 -4.81 4.80
CA SER A 51 16.69 -3.81 5.39
C SER A 51 17.02 -2.70 4.39
N ASN A 52 17.33 -1.49 4.88
CA ASN A 52 17.55 -0.33 4.01
C ASN A 52 18.73 -0.54 3.03
N THR A 53 19.74 -1.32 3.41
CA THR A 53 20.93 -1.59 2.58
C THR A 53 20.88 -2.90 1.77
N SER A 54 19.79 -3.65 1.89
CA SER A 54 19.57 -4.91 1.14
C SER A 54 19.58 -4.68 -0.37
N HIS A 55 19.80 -5.78 -1.11
CA HIS A 55 19.68 -5.77 -2.56
C HIS A 55 18.27 -5.35 -3.00
N ASP A 56 17.24 -5.95 -2.42
CA ASP A 56 15.83 -5.67 -2.71
C ASP A 56 15.48 -4.18 -2.53
N THR A 57 15.91 -3.55 -1.42
CA THR A 57 15.66 -2.12 -1.22
C THR A 57 16.37 -1.25 -2.28
N LYS A 58 17.56 -1.64 -2.73
CA LYS A 58 18.28 -0.89 -3.78
C LYS A 58 17.60 -1.02 -5.14
N GLU A 59 17.16 -2.23 -5.50
CA GLU A 59 16.38 -2.45 -6.72
C GLU A 59 15.06 -1.67 -6.70
N ASP A 60 14.37 -1.67 -5.56
CA ASP A 60 13.18 -0.85 -5.36
C ASP A 60 13.48 0.65 -5.54
N LEU A 61 14.56 1.16 -4.95
CA LEU A 61 14.95 2.57 -5.06
C LEU A 61 15.30 2.97 -6.50
N GLU A 62 15.96 2.09 -7.26
CA GLU A 62 16.21 2.29 -8.69
C GLU A 62 14.91 2.43 -9.47
N GLN A 63 13.90 1.62 -9.16
CA GLN A 63 12.59 1.71 -9.79
C GLN A 63 11.86 3.00 -9.40
N VAL A 64 11.89 3.37 -8.12
CA VAL A 64 11.25 4.61 -7.63
C VAL A 64 11.92 5.83 -8.28
N GLU A 65 13.25 5.89 -8.32
CA GLU A 65 14.00 7.00 -8.96
C GLU A 65 13.63 7.11 -10.44
N ARG A 66 13.63 5.98 -11.17
CA ARG A 66 13.30 5.96 -12.60
C ARG A 66 11.87 6.48 -12.85
N LEU A 67 10.91 6.03 -12.05
CA LEU A 67 9.49 6.32 -12.27
C LEU A 67 9.05 7.69 -11.73
N SER A 68 9.72 8.24 -10.72
CA SER A 68 9.35 9.55 -10.17
C SER A 68 10.06 10.73 -10.83
N ARG A 69 11.17 10.50 -11.54
CA ARG A 69 12.02 11.57 -12.10
C ARG A 69 11.31 12.46 -13.12
N SER A 70 10.38 11.94 -13.91
CA SER A 70 9.76 12.67 -15.03
C SER A 70 8.30 12.26 -15.25
N VAL A 71 7.47 12.55 -14.25
CA VAL A 71 6.01 12.35 -14.29
C VAL A 71 5.38 13.34 -15.27
N SER A 72 4.61 12.85 -16.26
CA SER A 72 3.83 13.70 -17.19
C SER A 72 2.64 14.37 -16.51
N TYR A 73 1.97 15.30 -17.18
CA TYR A 73 0.73 15.90 -16.64
C TYR A 73 -0.38 14.85 -16.46
N GLU A 74 -0.53 13.94 -17.42
CA GLU A 74 -1.51 12.86 -17.34
C GLU A 74 -1.18 11.87 -16.21
N GLU A 75 0.10 11.56 -16.02
CA GLU A 75 0.54 10.72 -14.90
C GLU A 75 0.35 11.44 -13.56
N PHE A 76 0.58 12.75 -13.50
CA PHE A 76 0.31 13.55 -12.31
C PHE A 76 -1.18 13.52 -11.93
N ASP A 77 -2.07 13.77 -12.89
CA ASP A 77 -3.52 13.72 -12.67
C ASP A 77 -3.96 12.32 -12.22
N PHE A 78 -3.39 11.27 -12.81
CA PHE A 78 -3.63 9.90 -12.39
C PHE A 78 -3.13 9.62 -10.96
N ILE A 79 -1.94 10.11 -10.59
CA ILE A 79 -1.42 10.00 -9.23
C ILE A 79 -2.36 10.70 -8.25
N MET A 80 -2.84 11.90 -8.56
CA MET A 80 -3.76 12.64 -7.70
C MET A 80 -5.12 11.95 -7.57
N LEU A 81 -5.63 11.34 -8.66
CA LEU A 81 -6.86 10.55 -8.63
C LEU A 81 -6.76 9.36 -7.66
N VAL A 82 -5.63 8.66 -7.69
CA VAL A 82 -5.36 7.52 -6.79
C VAL A 82 -5.07 7.99 -5.37
N ASP A 83 -4.37 9.11 -5.20
CA ASP A 83 -4.04 9.67 -3.88
C ASP A 83 -5.30 10.08 -3.10
N ASP A 84 -6.28 10.68 -3.79
CA ASP A 84 -7.53 11.19 -3.23
C ASP A 84 -8.45 10.07 -2.71
N ASP A 85 -8.84 9.13 -3.58
CA ASP A 85 -9.60 7.92 -3.20
C ASP A 85 -9.27 6.77 -4.16
N THR A 86 -8.58 5.75 -3.64
CA THR A 86 -8.24 4.52 -4.37
C THR A 86 -9.46 3.88 -5.06
N ALA A 87 -10.65 3.98 -4.46
CA ALA A 87 -11.88 3.39 -4.98
C ALA A 87 -12.36 4.05 -6.29
N ASN A 88 -11.89 5.26 -6.62
CA ASN A 88 -12.32 5.99 -7.82
C ASN A 88 -12.09 5.21 -9.12
N LEU A 89 -10.96 4.49 -9.24
CA LEU A 89 -10.68 3.66 -10.42
C LEU A 89 -11.72 2.55 -10.60
N PHE A 90 -12.03 1.86 -9.51
CA PHE A 90 -12.95 0.74 -9.49
C PHE A 90 -14.40 1.19 -9.73
N LYS A 91 -14.85 2.23 -9.02
CA LYS A 91 -16.18 2.86 -9.19
C LYS A 91 -16.37 3.34 -10.63
N GLY A 92 -15.36 4.00 -11.20
CA GLY A 92 -15.40 4.52 -12.56
C GLY A 92 -15.61 3.43 -13.61
N TYR A 93 -14.89 2.31 -13.50
CA TYR A 93 -15.06 1.20 -14.41
C TYR A 93 -16.35 0.43 -14.18
N ALA A 94 -16.73 0.13 -12.93
CA ALA A 94 -18.00 -0.55 -12.62
C ALA A 94 -19.18 0.19 -13.25
N LYS A 95 -19.23 1.51 -13.11
CA LYS A 95 -20.22 2.37 -13.78
C LYS A 95 -20.14 2.29 -15.30
N LYS A 96 -18.94 2.28 -15.88
CA LYS A 96 -18.73 2.22 -17.34
C LYS A 96 -19.29 0.92 -17.95
N VAL A 97 -19.17 -0.20 -17.25
CA VAL A 97 -19.65 -1.51 -17.71
C VAL A 97 -21.01 -1.91 -17.16
N GLY A 98 -21.66 -1.03 -16.37
CA GLY A 98 -23.01 -1.24 -15.84
C GLY A 98 -23.09 -2.25 -14.69
N LEU A 99 -22.02 -2.40 -13.92
CA LEU A 99 -21.98 -3.22 -12.71
C LEU A 99 -22.37 -2.40 -11.48
N ASP A 100 -23.07 -3.02 -10.54
CA ASP A 100 -23.37 -2.41 -9.25
C ASP A 100 -22.10 -2.38 -8.39
N TYR A 101 -21.80 -1.20 -7.82
CA TYR A 101 -20.68 -1.05 -6.89
C TYR A 101 -21.20 -1.14 -5.45
N PRO A 102 -20.88 -2.20 -4.68
CA PRO A 102 -21.44 -2.42 -3.35
C PRO A 102 -20.70 -1.56 -2.31
N THR A 103 -20.94 -0.24 -2.32
CA THR A 103 -20.24 0.73 -1.48
C THR A 103 -20.25 0.33 0.00
N GLU A 104 -21.40 -0.12 0.52
CA GLU A 104 -21.52 -0.52 1.94
C GLU A 104 -20.59 -1.69 2.30
N LEU A 105 -20.52 -2.74 1.46
CA LEU A 105 -19.62 -3.87 1.69
C LEU A 105 -18.16 -3.44 1.61
N ILE A 106 -17.82 -2.68 0.57
CA ILE A 106 -16.44 -2.24 0.33
C ILE A 106 -15.97 -1.31 1.46
N ASP A 107 -16.79 -0.37 1.90
CA ASP A 107 -16.45 0.53 3.01
C ASP A 107 -16.23 -0.26 4.31
N SER A 108 -17.08 -1.25 4.60
CA SER A 108 -16.92 -2.14 5.77
C SER A 108 -15.60 -2.93 5.72
N VAL A 109 -15.28 -3.52 4.57
CA VAL A 109 -14.05 -4.28 4.35
C VAL A 109 -12.81 -3.37 4.46
N ILE A 110 -12.84 -2.18 3.85
CA ILE A 110 -11.79 -1.16 3.95
C ILE A 110 -11.57 -0.76 5.41
N ASP A 111 -12.63 -0.45 6.16
CA ASP A 111 -12.52 -0.04 7.56
C ASP A 111 -11.80 -1.10 8.43
N ASN A 112 -12.02 -2.39 8.15
CA ASN A 112 -11.32 -3.48 8.83
C ASN A 112 -9.83 -3.55 8.45
N ILE A 113 -9.51 -3.60 7.15
CA ILE A 113 -8.11 -3.71 6.69
C ILE A 113 -7.29 -2.47 7.06
N ASP A 114 -7.91 -1.30 7.08
CA ASP A 114 -7.27 -0.03 7.39
C ASP A 114 -6.71 0.03 8.81
N THR A 115 -7.40 -0.60 9.77
CA THR A 115 -6.90 -0.76 11.14
C THR A 115 -5.68 -1.68 11.18
N VAL A 116 -5.69 -2.78 10.44
CA VAL A 116 -4.55 -3.71 10.34
C VAL A 116 -3.34 -3.04 9.69
N LEU A 117 -3.53 -2.42 8.52
CA LEU A 117 -2.49 -1.70 7.79
C LEU A 117 -1.80 -0.65 8.66
N LEU A 118 -2.59 0.15 9.41
CA LEU A 118 -2.03 1.20 10.24
C LEU A 118 -1.25 0.65 11.45
N ASN A 119 -1.71 -0.44 12.06
CA ASN A 119 -0.95 -1.13 13.11
C ASN A 119 0.38 -1.69 12.58
N LEU A 120 0.36 -2.41 11.46
CA LEU A 120 1.55 -2.95 10.82
C LEU A 120 2.54 -1.84 10.43
N LYS A 121 2.05 -0.72 9.89
CA LYS A 121 2.88 0.47 9.61
C LYS A 121 3.66 0.94 10.82
N TYR A 122 2.99 1.10 11.96
CA TYR A 122 3.63 1.59 13.17
C TYR A 122 4.41 0.52 13.94
N LYS A 123 4.16 -0.77 13.69
CA LYS A 123 5.03 -1.88 14.13
C LYS A 123 6.39 -1.82 13.43
N PHE A 124 6.41 -1.80 12.09
CA PHE A 124 7.66 -1.90 11.33
C PHE A 124 8.42 -0.59 11.18
N ARG A 125 7.67 0.53 11.14
CA ARG A 125 8.20 1.90 10.99
C ARG A 125 9.17 2.04 9.82
N ARG A 126 8.95 1.33 8.69
CA ARG A 126 9.82 1.41 7.51
C ARG A 126 9.86 2.86 7.01
N ALA A 127 11.07 3.39 6.86
CA ALA A 127 11.30 4.72 6.31
C ALA A 127 10.85 4.79 4.85
N ARG A 128 10.31 5.93 4.43
CA ARG A 128 9.88 6.18 3.04
C ARG A 128 11.08 6.25 2.09
N PRO A 129 10.91 6.02 0.78
CA PRO A 129 12.01 6.08 -0.19
C PRO A 129 12.87 7.33 -0.07
N PHE A 130 12.25 8.50 0.02
CA PHE A 130 12.96 9.78 0.13
C PHE A 130 13.79 9.96 1.42
N GLN A 131 13.52 9.18 2.47
CA GLN A 131 14.29 9.23 3.73
C GLN A 131 15.57 8.39 3.64
N VAL A 132 15.59 7.36 2.79
CA VAL A 132 16.72 6.43 2.66
C VAL A 132 17.58 6.77 1.43
N ALA A 133 16.94 7.15 0.32
CA ALA A 133 17.57 7.37 -0.98
C ALA A 133 18.84 8.25 -0.97
N PRO A 134 18.87 9.42 -0.28
CA PRO A 134 20.06 10.28 -0.27
C PRO A 134 21.29 9.60 0.35
N HIS A 135 21.09 8.65 1.26
CA HIS A 135 22.18 7.92 1.91
C HIS A 135 22.75 6.80 1.04
N LEU A 136 22.04 6.41 -0.03
CA LEU A 136 22.43 5.34 -0.94
C LEU A 136 22.74 5.84 -2.35
N GLY A 137 22.69 7.16 -2.58
CA GLY A 137 23.05 7.78 -3.85
C GLY A 137 21.91 7.84 -4.87
N TYR A 138 20.66 7.65 -4.45
CA TYR A 138 19.47 7.78 -5.29
C TYR A 138 18.79 9.14 -5.09
N VAL A 139 18.14 9.65 -6.14
CA VAL A 139 17.42 10.92 -6.16
C VAL A 139 15.93 10.65 -6.43
N ILE A 140 15.11 10.71 -5.39
CA ILE A 140 13.66 10.50 -5.49
C ILE A 140 12.95 11.84 -5.57
N SER A 141 12.25 12.09 -6.68
CA SER A 141 11.25 13.16 -6.75
C SER A 141 9.99 12.72 -6.01
N VAL A 142 9.45 13.56 -5.14
CA VAL A 142 8.24 13.26 -4.37
C VAL A 142 7.16 14.29 -4.67
N ILE A 143 5.96 13.82 -5.05
CA ILE A 143 4.76 14.66 -5.10
C ILE A 143 4.14 14.68 -3.70
N GLN A 144 4.30 15.82 -3.02
CA GLN A 144 3.89 15.99 -1.63
C GLN A 144 2.36 16.18 -1.51
N THR A 145 1.74 15.41 -0.62
CA THR A 145 0.31 15.41 -0.29
C THR A 145 0.16 15.01 1.19
N ASP A 146 -1.06 15.09 1.73
CA ASP A 146 -1.30 14.81 3.15
C ASP A 146 -1.42 13.30 3.46
N THR A 147 -1.43 12.44 2.44
CA THR A 147 -1.78 11.02 2.59
C THR A 147 -0.60 10.12 2.96
N HIS A 148 0.63 10.58 2.76
CA HIS A 148 1.86 9.80 3.01
C HIS A 148 2.57 10.15 4.32
N GLN A 149 1.86 10.80 5.25
CA GLN A 149 2.30 11.13 6.61
C GLN A 149 2.23 9.94 7.59
N THR A 150 2.61 8.75 7.12
CA THR A 150 2.71 7.49 7.90
C THR A 150 3.89 6.64 7.41
N PRO A 151 4.36 5.63 8.17
CA PRO A 151 5.39 4.70 7.71
C PRO A 151 5.06 4.02 6.37
N ALA A 152 6.09 3.59 5.64
CA ALA A 152 5.97 3.05 4.28
C ALA A 152 5.32 1.65 4.24
N TYR A 153 5.67 0.76 5.17
CA TYR A 153 5.37 -0.66 5.02
C TYR A 153 4.31 -1.16 6.00
N PRO A 154 3.26 -1.87 5.56
CA PRO A 154 2.88 -2.12 4.15
C PRO A 154 2.23 -0.89 3.50
N SER A 155 2.06 -0.86 2.17
CA SER A 155 1.42 0.24 1.42
C SER A 155 -0.08 0.34 1.68
N GLY A 156 -0.55 1.53 2.09
CA GLY A 156 -1.95 1.75 2.51
C GLY A 156 -2.93 1.71 1.33
N HIS A 157 -2.75 2.64 0.38
CA HIS A 157 -3.52 2.68 -0.87
C HIS A 157 -3.47 1.36 -1.62
N GLN A 158 -2.32 0.67 -1.66
CA GLN A 158 -2.25 -0.64 -2.31
C GLN A 158 -3.11 -1.69 -1.60
N GLY A 159 -3.09 -1.72 -0.26
CA GLY A 159 -3.93 -2.64 0.50
C GLY A 159 -5.41 -2.40 0.26
N GLN A 160 -5.82 -1.12 0.18
CA GLN A 160 -7.18 -0.73 -0.17
C GLN A 160 -7.54 -1.13 -1.60
N GLY A 161 -6.69 -0.83 -2.58
CA GLY A 161 -6.94 -1.20 -3.99
C GLY A 161 -7.00 -2.71 -4.19
N ALA A 162 -6.14 -3.47 -3.51
CA ALA A 162 -6.16 -4.92 -3.55
C ALA A 162 -7.43 -5.49 -2.90
N ILE A 163 -7.84 -5.02 -1.72
CA ILE A 163 -9.04 -5.56 -1.06
C ILE A 163 -10.32 -5.23 -1.84
N ILE A 164 -10.39 -4.04 -2.47
CA ILE A 164 -11.50 -3.69 -3.37
C ILE A 164 -11.55 -4.65 -4.57
N ALA A 165 -10.39 -4.95 -5.17
CA ALA A 165 -10.31 -5.86 -6.30
C ALA A 165 -10.74 -7.29 -5.92
N GLU A 166 -10.36 -7.79 -4.75
CA GLU A 166 -10.78 -9.10 -4.27
C GLU A 166 -12.31 -9.16 -4.06
N VAL A 167 -12.90 -8.16 -3.39
CA VAL A 167 -14.36 -8.05 -3.22
C VAL A 167 -15.07 -8.04 -4.58
N LEU A 168 -14.63 -7.20 -5.51
CA LEU A 168 -15.26 -7.09 -6.83
C LEU A 168 -15.03 -8.32 -7.71
N SER A 169 -13.91 -9.03 -7.53
CA SER A 169 -13.64 -10.29 -8.23
C SER A 169 -14.55 -11.42 -7.73
N SER A 170 -14.85 -11.45 -6.44
CA SER A 170 -15.83 -12.36 -5.86
C SER A 170 -17.26 -12.12 -6.36
N LEU A 171 -17.62 -10.87 -6.68
CA LEU A 171 -18.96 -10.55 -7.22
C LEU A 171 -19.04 -10.67 -8.75
N TYR A 172 -17.97 -10.27 -9.43
CA TYR A 172 -17.86 -10.12 -10.89
C TYR A 172 -16.58 -10.81 -11.41
N PRO A 173 -16.48 -12.14 -11.30
CA PRO A 173 -15.27 -12.90 -11.67
C PRO A 173 -14.89 -12.72 -13.14
N GLU A 174 -15.87 -12.45 -14.02
CA GLU A 174 -15.65 -12.15 -15.43
C GLU A 174 -14.85 -10.86 -15.68
N HIS A 175 -14.79 -9.97 -14.69
CA HIS A 175 -14.01 -8.73 -14.72
C HIS A 175 -12.71 -8.79 -13.90
N LYS A 176 -12.37 -9.95 -13.31
CA LYS A 176 -11.20 -10.12 -12.41
C LYS A 176 -9.91 -9.53 -12.99
N ALA A 177 -9.61 -9.83 -14.26
CA ALA A 177 -8.38 -9.34 -14.90
C ALA A 177 -8.29 -7.80 -14.90
N GLN A 178 -9.43 -7.11 -15.02
CA GLN A 178 -9.47 -5.64 -14.98
C GLN A 178 -9.30 -5.11 -13.56
N TRP A 179 -9.86 -5.80 -12.55
CA TRP A 179 -9.68 -5.44 -11.15
C TRP A 179 -8.23 -5.60 -10.71
N ASP A 180 -7.60 -6.71 -11.10
CA ASP A 180 -6.17 -6.97 -10.88
C ASP A 180 -5.31 -5.87 -11.54
N GLU A 181 -5.66 -5.44 -12.75
CA GLU A 181 -4.96 -4.34 -13.42
C GLU A 181 -5.09 -3.00 -12.67
N PHE A 182 -6.27 -2.68 -12.12
CA PHE A 182 -6.40 -1.49 -11.28
C PHE A 182 -5.57 -1.58 -10.01
N THR A 183 -5.49 -2.75 -9.38
CA THR A 183 -4.59 -2.97 -8.23
C THR A 183 -3.13 -2.70 -8.61
N ASN A 184 -2.68 -3.13 -9.79
CA ASN A 184 -1.32 -2.84 -10.27
C ASN A 184 -1.12 -1.33 -10.52
N LEU A 185 -2.11 -0.68 -11.12
CA LEU A 185 -2.08 0.75 -11.42
C LEU A 185 -2.05 1.61 -10.16
N VAL A 186 -2.77 1.22 -9.09
CA VAL A 186 -2.69 1.87 -7.77
C VAL A 186 -1.26 1.83 -7.25
N GLY A 187 -0.62 0.65 -7.25
CA GLY A 187 0.74 0.47 -6.76
C GLY A 187 1.75 1.29 -7.56
N LYS A 188 1.60 1.26 -8.90
CA LYS A 188 2.40 2.07 -9.82
C LYS A 188 2.26 3.57 -9.52
N ALA A 189 1.05 4.07 -9.27
CA ALA A 189 0.83 5.46 -8.90
C ALA A 189 1.64 5.86 -7.65
N ARG A 190 1.66 5.01 -6.62
CA ARG A 190 2.41 5.28 -5.38
C ARG A 190 3.93 5.27 -5.59
N VAL A 191 4.43 4.46 -6.52
CA VAL A 191 5.85 4.44 -6.90
C VAL A 191 6.20 5.68 -7.72
N MET A 192 5.38 6.05 -8.71
CA MET A 192 5.57 7.29 -9.49
C MET A 192 5.51 8.55 -8.60
N GLN A 193 4.67 8.54 -7.56
CA GLN A 193 4.61 9.61 -6.57
C GLN A 193 5.88 9.71 -5.70
N GLY A 194 6.72 8.66 -5.67
CA GLY A 194 7.96 8.61 -4.89
C GLY A 194 7.80 8.21 -3.43
N VAL A 195 6.65 7.64 -3.03
CA VAL A 195 6.29 7.47 -1.61
C VAL A 195 6.31 6.02 -1.12
N HIS A 196 6.30 5.03 -2.01
CA HIS A 196 6.35 3.61 -1.65
C HIS A 196 7.36 2.86 -2.50
N TYR A 197 7.94 1.81 -1.91
CA TYR A 197 8.76 0.84 -2.62
C TYR A 197 7.83 -0.18 -3.32
N PRO A 198 8.19 -0.73 -4.50
CA PRO A 198 7.46 -1.86 -5.10
C PRO A 198 7.23 -3.01 -4.11
N SER A 199 8.23 -3.38 -3.30
CA SER A 199 8.06 -4.41 -2.24
C SER A 199 6.99 -4.08 -1.20
N ASP A 200 6.74 -2.80 -0.88
CA ASP A 200 5.63 -2.43 0.02
C ASP A 200 4.27 -2.80 -0.60
N ASN A 201 4.15 -2.68 -1.92
CA ASN A 201 2.91 -2.91 -2.65
C ASN A 201 2.64 -4.42 -2.79
N GLU A 202 3.64 -5.21 -3.14
CA GLU A 202 3.51 -6.68 -3.29
C GLU A 202 3.04 -7.34 -2.00
N VAL A 203 3.60 -6.91 -0.87
CA VAL A 203 3.17 -7.41 0.44
C VAL A 203 1.76 -6.94 0.79
N SER A 204 1.36 -5.72 0.43
CA SER A 204 -0.02 -5.26 0.63
C SER A 204 -1.04 -6.08 -0.16
N ILE A 205 -0.71 -6.50 -1.38
CA ILE A 205 -1.58 -7.40 -2.16
C ILE A 205 -1.73 -8.74 -1.44
N THR A 206 -0.62 -9.31 -0.97
CA THR A 206 -0.61 -10.59 -0.25
C THR A 206 -1.44 -10.51 1.04
N LEU A 207 -1.28 -9.43 1.80
CA LEU A 207 -2.07 -9.17 3.01
C LEU A 207 -3.55 -9.05 2.68
N ALA A 208 -3.93 -8.22 1.70
CA ALA A 208 -5.32 -8.01 1.33
C ALA A 208 -5.99 -9.31 0.87
N LYS A 209 -5.33 -10.09 0.01
CA LYS A 209 -5.85 -11.40 -0.42
C LYS A 209 -6.06 -12.34 0.75
N THR A 210 -5.08 -12.46 1.65
CA THR A 210 -5.18 -13.33 2.83
C THR A 210 -6.31 -12.90 3.76
N LEU A 211 -6.45 -11.59 3.99
CA LEU A 211 -7.50 -11.05 4.82
C LEU A 211 -8.88 -11.21 4.16
N TRP A 212 -9.01 -11.03 2.84
CA TRP A 212 -10.28 -11.25 2.14
C TRP A 212 -10.78 -12.68 2.30
N GLU A 213 -9.89 -13.66 2.11
CA GLU A 213 -10.22 -15.08 2.30
C GLU A 213 -10.73 -15.37 3.71
N ASN A 214 -10.27 -14.64 4.72
CA ASN A 214 -10.80 -14.73 6.07
C ASN A 214 -12.11 -13.94 6.26
N MET A 215 -12.18 -12.73 5.71
CA MET A 215 -13.32 -11.81 5.90
C MET A 215 -14.60 -12.34 5.27
N LYS A 216 -14.52 -12.98 4.11
CA LYS A 216 -15.70 -13.47 3.37
C LYS A 216 -16.54 -14.47 4.17
N ASP A 217 -15.90 -15.24 5.05
CA ASP A 217 -16.57 -16.20 5.95
C ASP A 217 -17.27 -15.52 7.15
N ASN A 218 -17.00 -14.23 7.38
CA ASN A 218 -17.51 -13.46 8.51
C ASN A 218 -18.44 -12.31 8.08
N LEU A 219 -18.85 -12.28 6.80
CA LEU A 219 -19.77 -11.25 6.29
C LEU A 219 -21.20 -11.49 6.78
N ASP A 220 -21.99 -10.42 6.80
CA ASP A 220 -23.44 -10.53 6.95
C ASP A 220 -24.04 -11.38 5.81
N ASP A 221 -25.07 -12.18 6.12
CA ASP A 221 -25.75 -13.07 5.17
C ASP A 221 -26.15 -12.38 3.85
N LYS A 222 -26.55 -11.10 3.92
CA LYS A 222 -26.93 -10.30 2.75
C LYS A 222 -25.84 -10.16 1.68
N TRP A 223 -24.57 -10.32 2.07
CA TRP A 223 -23.41 -10.26 1.17
C TRP A 223 -22.93 -11.64 0.77
N THR A 224 -22.99 -12.61 1.68
CA THR A 224 -22.54 -13.99 1.46
C THR A 224 -23.25 -14.61 0.26
N ASP A 225 -24.55 -14.39 0.11
CA ASP A 225 -25.36 -14.91 -1.00
C ASP A 225 -24.99 -14.32 -2.39
N LEU A 226 -24.26 -13.21 -2.42
CA LEU A 226 -23.86 -12.51 -3.66
C LEU A 226 -22.47 -12.91 -4.15
N ILE A 227 -21.63 -13.44 -3.26
CA ILE A 227 -20.26 -13.86 -3.58
C ILE A 227 -20.30 -15.16 -4.38
N LYS A 228 -19.61 -15.15 -5.53
CA LYS A 228 -19.42 -16.32 -6.37
C LYS A 228 -18.10 -17.01 -5.98
N GLU A 229 -18.16 -18.31 -5.77
CA GLU A 229 -16.99 -19.18 -5.53
C GLU A 229 -16.06 -19.28 -6.74
#